data_AF-A0A972UWL0-F1
#
_entry.id   AF-A0A972UWL0-F1
#
_cell.length_a   1.000
_cell.length_b   1.000
_cell.length_c   1.000
_cell.angle_alpha   90.00
_cell.angle_beta   90.00
_cell.angle_gamma   90.00
#
_symmetry.space_group_name_H-M   'P 1'
#
loop_
_entity.id
_entity.type
_entity.pdbx_description
1 polymer ?
#
loop_
_entity_poly.entity_id
_entity_poly.type
_entity_poly.pdbx_seq_one_letter_code
_entity_poly.pdbx_strand_id
1 'polypeptide(L)'
;MFNKSVYSNRREILRKSLNNGVALILGNVDSPMNYPDNTFHFRQDSNFLYFFGLDFPGLAGVIDFDSGKDYLFGNDVDIEDIIWMGPQIPLKEKAVNVGIENTAPFKKLFDFIKDTIKQGRKIHFLPAYRGENKLLLEELTGVSALRINEYTSLDLIKGIIQLRSIKDAGEIDEIRKACAVGYEMHVKAMKMAQPGVAEQRIAGTIEGIANTGGGMVAFPIILSQNGETLHNHDHSQILKEGRLLVVDAGGESGMHYASDFTRTIPVGGRFSQKQKEIYEIVLAANNKATELTKPGVTYLSIHLAASEVIATGLTELGLMKGDPKEAVKNGAHALFFPHGLGHMMGLDVHDMEDLGQIYVGYDDKIRPVDQFGTAYLRLGRKLEPGFVITNEPGLYFIPALIDKWRADKINNDFINFDKVNEYKGFGGIRLEDDILVTNAGAEIIGKRIPINPEEVESIVSGI
;
A
#
# COMPACT_ATOMS: atom_id res chain seq x y z
N MET A 1 10.23 -6.88 -16.75
CA MET A 1 9.99 -8.28 -16.35
C MET A 1 11.27 -8.86 -15.77
N PHE A 2 11.18 -9.73 -14.75
CA PHE A 2 12.34 -10.42 -14.20
C PHE A 2 12.80 -11.57 -15.10
N ASN A 3 13.95 -12.15 -14.77
CA ASN A 3 14.41 -13.38 -15.43
C ASN A 3 13.43 -14.53 -15.20
N LYS A 4 13.28 -15.39 -16.21
CA LYS A 4 12.48 -16.64 -16.18
C LYS A 4 12.59 -17.42 -14.87
N SER A 5 13.81 -17.57 -14.36
CA SER A 5 14.10 -18.34 -13.15
C SER A 5 13.42 -17.78 -11.90
N VAL A 6 13.17 -16.46 -11.81
CA VAL A 6 12.48 -15.84 -10.67
C VAL A 6 11.06 -16.40 -10.56
N TYR A 7 10.30 -16.33 -11.65
CA TYR A 7 8.92 -16.84 -11.68
C TYR A 7 8.85 -18.35 -11.46
N SER A 8 9.72 -19.13 -12.12
CA SER A 8 9.77 -20.58 -11.91
C SER A 8 10.11 -20.96 -10.47
N ASN A 9 11.05 -20.25 -9.83
CA ASN A 9 11.42 -20.50 -8.44
C ASN A 9 10.29 -20.13 -7.47
N ARG A 10 9.57 -19.03 -7.69
CA ARG A 10 8.40 -18.65 -6.88
C ARG A 10 7.32 -19.74 -6.90
N ARG A 11 6.99 -20.26 -8.09
CA ARG A 11 6.03 -21.37 -8.23
C ARG A 11 6.53 -22.64 -7.55
N GLU A 12 7.82 -22.96 -7.67
CA GLU A 12 8.43 -24.12 -7.01
C GLU A 12 8.43 -24.03 -5.48
N ILE A 13 8.70 -22.85 -4.91
CA ILE A 13 8.59 -22.65 -3.46
C ILE A 13 7.13 -22.80 -3.01
N LEU A 14 6.17 -22.26 -3.77
CA LEU A 14 4.75 -22.42 -3.45
C LEU A 14 4.33 -23.90 -3.45
N ARG A 15 4.82 -24.71 -4.41
CA ARG A 15 4.57 -26.17 -4.42
C ARG A 15 5.14 -26.91 -3.21
N LYS A 16 6.19 -26.37 -2.56
CA LYS A 16 6.71 -26.98 -1.32
C LYS A 16 5.80 -26.70 -0.12
N SER A 17 4.99 -25.65 -0.19
CA SER A 17 4.04 -25.26 0.85
C SER A 17 2.66 -25.91 0.69
N LEU A 18 2.25 -26.28 -0.53
CA LEU A 18 0.98 -26.96 -0.84
C LEU A 18 1.25 -28.21 -1.68
N ASN A 19 0.77 -29.38 -1.22
CA ASN A 19 1.15 -30.68 -1.81
C ASN A 19 0.02 -31.44 -2.51
N ASN A 20 -1.17 -30.85 -2.68
CA ASN A 20 -2.27 -31.47 -3.39
C ASN A 20 -3.12 -30.46 -4.15
N GLY A 21 -3.77 -30.91 -5.22
CA GLY A 21 -4.71 -30.10 -6.00
C GLY A 21 -4.04 -29.13 -6.97
N VAL A 22 -4.75 -28.07 -7.32
CA VAL A 22 -4.26 -27.02 -8.24
C VAL A 22 -4.52 -25.64 -7.64
N ALA A 23 -3.59 -24.70 -7.79
CA ALA A 23 -3.86 -23.28 -7.57
C ALA A 23 -4.30 -22.64 -8.89
N LEU A 24 -5.48 -22.02 -8.87
CA LEU A 24 -6.02 -21.17 -9.93
C LEU A 24 -5.78 -19.71 -9.55
N ILE A 25 -4.97 -19.01 -10.34
CA ILE A 25 -4.69 -17.59 -10.18
C ILE A 25 -5.20 -16.87 -11.42
N LEU A 26 -6.27 -16.08 -11.25
CA LEU A 26 -6.89 -15.33 -12.34
C LEU A 26 -6.15 -14.00 -12.54
N GLY A 27 -5.86 -13.68 -13.80
CA GLY A 27 -5.49 -12.33 -14.18
C GLY A 27 -6.73 -11.44 -14.28
N ASN A 28 -6.49 -10.14 -14.43
CA ASN A 28 -7.50 -9.14 -14.68
C ASN A 28 -7.87 -9.07 -16.17
N VAL A 29 -9.03 -8.49 -16.43
CA VAL A 29 -9.47 -8.01 -17.74
C VAL A 29 -9.48 -6.49 -17.75
N ASP A 30 -9.66 -5.89 -18.92
CA ASP A 30 -9.90 -4.45 -19.02
C ASP A 30 -11.17 -4.04 -18.27
N SER A 31 -11.14 -2.85 -17.68
CA SER A 31 -12.27 -2.27 -16.95
C SER A 31 -12.85 -1.12 -17.77
N PRO A 32 -14.05 -1.26 -18.35
CA PRO A 32 -14.72 -0.19 -19.08
C PRO A 32 -15.05 1.01 -18.18
N MET A 33 -14.84 2.23 -18.67
CA MET A 33 -15.22 3.49 -17.99
C MET A 33 -16.72 3.77 -18.14
N ASN A 34 -17.24 3.63 -19.36
CA ASN A 34 -18.64 3.95 -19.69
C ASN A 34 -19.22 3.12 -20.85
N TYR A 35 -18.39 2.44 -21.65
CA TYR A 35 -18.77 1.43 -22.65
C TYR A 35 -17.56 0.50 -22.93
N PRO A 36 -17.74 -0.72 -23.49
CA PRO A 36 -16.74 -1.78 -23.48
C PRO A 36 -15.32 -1.38 -23.92
N ASP A 37 -15.19 -0.65 -25.03
CA ASP A 37 -13.89 -0.33 -25.62
C ASP A 37 -13.22 0.94 -25.06
N ASN A 38 -13.87 1.66 -24.14
CA ASN A 38 -13.25 2.81 -23.47
C ASN A 38 -12.88 2.42 -22.05
N THR A 39 -11.64 1.99 -21.87
CA THR A 39 -11.18 1.30 -20.66
C THR A 39 -10.30 2.20 -19.79
N PHE A 40 -10.39 2.02 -18.47
CA PHE A 40 -9.35 2.51 -17.57
C PHE A 40 -8.01 1.88 -17.92
N HIS A 41 -6.91 2.50 -17.46
CA HIS A 41 -5.60 1.90 -17.60
C HIS A 41 -5.59 0.47 -17.04
N PHE A 42 -5.12 -0.47 -17.86
CA PHE A 42 -5.03 -1.86 -17.45
C PHE A 42 -3.97 -2.01 -16.37
N ARG A 43 -4.29 -2.77 -15.32
CA ARG A 43 -3.35 -3.16 -14.26
C ARG A 43 -3.65 -4.59 -13.83
N GLN A 44 -2.66 -5.45 -13.95
CA GLN A 44 -2.80 -6.88 -13.69
C GLN A 44 -3.00 -7.21 -12.19
N ASP A 45 -3.56 -8.38 -11.91
CA ASP A 45 -3.62 -8.91 -10.55
C ASP A 45 -2.20 -9.13 -9.99
N SER A 46 -1.95 -8.67 -8.75
CA SER A 46 -0.61 -8.68 -8.14
C SER A 46 -0.10 -10.10 -7.91
N ASN A 47 -1.00 -11.03 -7.53
CA ASN A 47 -0.63 -12.42 -7.32
C ASN A 47 -0.34 -13.09 -8.67
N PHE A 48 -1.11 -12.77 -9.71
CA PHE A 48 -0.83 -13.21 -11.07
C PHE A 48 0.53 -12.70 -11.56
N LEU A 49 0.81 -11.39 -11.44
CA LEU A 49 2.11 -10.82 -11.79
C LEU A 49 3.27 -11.49 -11.04
N TYR A 50 3.09 -11.74 -9.75
CA TYR A 50 4.13 -12.33 -8.91
C TYR A 50 4.58 -13.70 -9.41
N PHE A 51 3.65 -14.56 -9.85
CA PHE A 51 3.93 -15.92 -10.30
C PHE A 51 4.09 -16.08 -11.81
N PHE A 52 3.44 -15.24 -12.61
CA PHE A 52 3.33 -15.39 -14.06
C PHE A 52 3.93 -14.24 -14.84
N GLY A 53 4.20 -13.08 -14.24
CA GLY A 53 4.98 -11.97 -14.84
C GLY A 53 4.40 -11.30 -16.09
N LEU A 54 3.31 -11.83 -16.66
CA LEU A 54 2.68 -11.33 -17.88
C LEU A 54 1.63 -10.26 -17.55
N ASP A 55 1.85 -9.06 -18.10
CA ASP A 55 1.04 -7.88 -17.83
C ASP A 55 0.19 -7.49 -19.04
N PHE A 56 -0.83 -8.30 -19.32
CA PHE A 56 -1.87 -8.02 -20.32
C PHE A 56 -3.16 -8.76 -19.94
N PRO A 57 -4.33 -8.29 -20.41
CA PRO A 57 -5.62 -8.77 -19.92
C PRO A 57 -5.96 -10.20 -20.36
N GLY A 58 -6.91 -10.82 -19.67
CA GLY A 58 -7.58 -12.05 -20.14
C GLY A 58 -6.77 -13.32 -19.95
N LEU A 59 -5.98 -13.39 -18.87
CA LEU A 59 -5.14 -14.54 -18.55
C LEU A 59 -5.65 -15.30 -17.33
N ALA A 60 -5.40 -16.60 -17.29
CA ALA A 60 -5.50 -17.43 -16.10
C ALA A 60 -4.28 -18.36 -15.99
N GLY A 61 -3.71 -18.44 -14.80
CA GLY A 61 -2.56 -19.26 -14.49
C GLY A 61 -2.97 -20.42 -13.60
N VAL A 62 -2.43 -21.61 -13.88
CA VAL A 62 -2.61 -22.78 -13.00
C VAL A 62 -1.25 -23.33 -12.58
N ILE A 63 -1.08 -23.53 -11.28
CA ILE A 63 0.04 -24.26 -10.69
C ILE A 63 -0.51 -25.60 -10.21
N ASP A 64 -0.15 -26.68 -10.88
CA ASP A 64 -0.60 -28.02 -10.52
C ASP A 64 0.37 -28.64 -9.51
N PHE A 65 -0.09 -28.80 -8.26
CA PHE A 65 0.70 -29.35 -7.16
C PHE A 65 0.90 -30.86 -7.29
N ASP A 66 -0.04 -31.57 -7.93
CA ASP A 66 0.01 -33.03 -8.07
C ASP A 66 0.94 -33.46 -9.22
N SER A 67 0.87 -32.77 -10.36
CA SER A 67 1.67 -33.10 -11.55
C SER A 67 2.99 -32.33 -11.65
N GLY A 68 3.16 -31.26 -10.87
CA GLY A 68 4.31 -30.36 -10.92
C GLY A 68 4.37 -29.48 -12.16
N LYS A 69 3.28 -29.39 -12.93
CA LYS A 69 3.21 -28.62 -14.18
C LYS A 69 2.53 -27.27 -13.97
N ASP A 70 2.98 -26.29 -14.73
CA ASP A 70 2.36 -24.96 -14.80
C ASP A 70 1.66 -24.77 -16.14
N TYR A 71 0.54 -24.06 -16.11
CA TYR A 71 -0.28 -23.76 -17.28
C TYR A 71 -0.63 -22.28 -17.36
N LEU A 72 -0.70 -21.76 -18.59
CA LEU A 72 -1.27 -20.45 -18.89
C LEU A 72 -2.43 -20.60 -19.88
N PHE A 73 -3.55 -19.99 -19.56
CA PHE A 73 -4.74 -19.92 -20.41
C PHE A 73 -4.96 -18.48 -20.85
N GLY A 74 -5.14 -18.27 -22.15
CA GLY A 74 -5.34 -16.97 -22.76
C GLY A 74 -5.53 -17.10 -24.26
N ASN A 75 -6.09 -16.08 -24.91
CA ASN A 75 -6.32 -16.10 -26.36
C ASN A 75 -5.21 -15.32 -27.07
N ASP A 76 -4.74 -15.87 -28.19
CA ASP A 76 -3.98 -15.08 -29.16
C ASP A 76 -4.93 -14.16 -29.92
N VAL A 77 -4.42 -13.01 -30.37
CA VAL A 77 -5.18 -12.06 -31.19
C VAL A 77 -5.63 -12.68 -32.50
N ASP A 78 -6.85 -12.35 -32.93
CA ASP A 78 -7.35 -12.74 -34.25
C ASP A 78 -7.03 -11.69 -35.34
N ILE A 79 -7.57 -11.87 -36.55
CA ILE A 79 -7.31 -10.94 -37.65
C ILE A 79 -7.93 -9.57 -37.44
N GLU A 80 -9.09 -9.50 -36.77
CA GLU A 80 -9.74 -8.24 -36.45
C GLU A 80 -8.89 -7.50 -35.43
N ASP A 81 -8.46 -8.18 -34.37
CA ASP A 81 -7.51 -7.65 -33.38
C ASP A 81 -6.22 -7.13 -34.02
N ILE A 82 -5.62 -7.87 -34.96
CA ILE A 82 -4.38 -7.45 -35.65
C ILE A 82 -4.61 -6.18 -36.48
N ILE A 83 -5.80 -5.99 -37.07
CA ILE A 83 -6.12 -4.76 -37.81
C ILE A 83 -6.11 -3.55 -36.87
N TRP A 84 -6.58 -3.70 -35.63
CA TRP A 84 -6.71 -2.60 -34.66
C TRP A 84 -5.45 -2.37 -33.81
N MET A 85 -4.80 -3.44 -33.38
CA MET A 85 -3.70 -3.42 -32.40
C MET A 85 -2.34 -3.76 -33.00
N GLY A 86 -2.30 -4.15 -34.28
CA GLY A 86 -1.11 -4.68 -34.94
C GLY A 86 -0.77 -6.12 -34.53
N PRO A 87 0.24 -6.74 -35.18
CA PRO A 87 0.69 -8.09 -34.84
C PRO A 87 1.15 -8.19 -33.38
N GLN A 88 0.67 -9.19 -32.65
CA GLN A 88 1.08 -9.47 -31.27
C GLN A 88 1.90 -10.76 -31.19
N ILE A 89 2.82 -10.81 -30.21
CA ILE A 89 3.58 -12.02 -29.90
C ILE A 89 2.62 -13.06 -29.32
N PRO A 90 2.60 -14.31 -29.83
CA PRO A 90 1.73 -15.36 -29.30
C PRO A 90 1.96 -15.67 -27.82
N LEU A 91 0.90 -16.05 -27.10
CA LEU A 91 0.93 -16.42 -25.68
C LEU A 91 1.98 -17.49 -25.41
N LYS A 92 2.12 -18.48 -26.29
CA LYS A 92 3.12 -19.55 -26.14
C LYS A 92 4.54 -19.01 -26.09
N GLU A 93 4.87 -17.99 -26.88
CA GLU A 93 6.19 -17.37 -26.88
C GLU A 93 6.39 -16.50 -25.64
N LYS A 94 5.37 -15.71 -25.25
CA LYS A 94 5.41 -14.93 -24.00
C LYS A 94 5.58 -15.82 -22.76
N ALA A 95 4.89 -16.97 -22.71
CA ALA A 95 4.93 -17.92 -21.61
C ALA A 95 6.33 -18.51 -21.37
N VAL A 96 7.14 -18.67 -22.43
CA VAL A 96 8.52 -19.16 -22.30
C VAL A 96 9.36 -18.22 -21.42
N ASN A 97 9.14 -16.90 -21.51
CA ASN A 97 9.88 -15.89 -20.73
C ASN A 97 9.62 -15.98 -19.22
N VAL A 98 8.51 -16.59 -18.82
CA VAL A 98 8.11 -16.78 -17.42
C VAL A 98 8.16 -18.26 -17.01
N GLY A 99 8.74 -19.09 -17.88
CA GLY A 99 9.05 -20.49 -17.65
C GLY A 99 7.87 -21.43 -17.67
N ILE A 100 6.91 -21.16 -18.57
CA ILE A 100 5.72 -21.98 -18.75
C ILE A 100 5.71 -22.50 -20.18
N GLU A 101 5.56 -23.82 -20.32
CA GLU A 101 5.55 -24.51 -21.61
C GLU A 101 4.13 -24.94 -22.02
N ASN A 102 3.23 -25.13 -21.05
CA ASN A 102 1.86 -25.53 -21.30
C ASN A 102 0.99 -24.28 -21.45
N THR A 103 0.59 -23.96 -22.67
CA THR A 103 -0.40 -22.91 -22.95
C THR A 103 -1.62 -23.46 -23.67
N ALA A 104 -2.77 -22.85 -23.46
CA ALA A 104 -4.00 -23.19 -24.16
C ALA A 104 -4.92 -21.96 -24.31
N PRO A 105 -5.84 -21.97 -25.30
CA PRO A 105 -6.90 -20.95 -25.39
C PRO A 105 -7.69 -20.83 -24.08
N PHE A 106 -8.17 -19.64 -23.74
CA PHE A 106 -8.83 -19.38 -22.45
C PHE A 106 -9.99 -20.33 -22.17
N LYS A 107 -10.80 -20.66 -23.20
CA LYS A 107 -11.92 -21.60 -23.09
C LYS A 107 -11.53 -23.00 -22.59
N LYS A 108 -10.27 -23.41 -22.73
CA LYS A 108 -9.76 -24.69 -22.23
C LYS A 108 -9.56 -24.72 -20.72
N LEU A 109 -9.58 -23.56 -20.06
CA LEU A 109 -9.62 -23.47 -18.60
C LEU A 109 -10.86 -24.18 -18.04
N PHE A 110 -12.04 -24.01 -18.66
CA PHE A 110 -13.28 -24.64 -18.23
C PHE A 110 -13.21 -26.16 -18.28
N ASP A 111 -12.65 -26.72 -19.36
CA ASP A 111 -12.41 -28.16 -19.49
C ASP A 111 -11.46 -28.64 -18.39
N PHE A 112 -10.34 -27.92 -18.18
CA PHE A 112 -9.32 -28.26 -17.18
C PHE A 112 -9.90 -28.28 -15.75
N ILE A 113 -10.64 -27.24 -15.37
CA ILE A 113 -11.23 -27.11 -14.05
C ILE A 113 -12.33 -28.16 -13.84
N LYS A 114 -13.19 -28.38 -14.85
CA LYS A 114 -14.22 -29.42 -14.80
C LYS A 114 -13.62 -30.81 -14.59
N ASP A 115 -12.52 -31.13 -15.27
CA ASP A 115 -11.86 -32.42 -15.11
C ASP A 115 -11.13 -32.53 -13.77
N THR A 116 -10.57 -31.42 -13.25
CA THR A 116 -10.01 -31.34 -11.89
C THR A 116 -11.07 -31.68 -10.84
N ILE A 117 -12.27 -31.11 -10.96
CA ILE A 117 -13.41 -31.37 -10.07
C ILE A 117 -13.85 -32.84 -10.15
N LYS A 118 -13.99 -33.41 -11.36
CA LYS A 118 -14.35 -34.83 -11.55
C LYS A 118 -13.35 -35.79 -10.92
N GLN A 119 -12.07 -35.43 -10.91
CA GLN A 119 -11.00 -36.22 -10.29
C GLN A 119 -10.98 -36.08 -8.75
N GLY A 120 -11.86 -35.25 -8.16
CA GLY A 120 -11.90 -34.99 -6.72
C GLY A 120 -10.71 -34.16 -6.22
N ARG A 121 -9.99 -33.49 -7.13
CA ARG A 121 -8.81 -32.69 -6.79
C ARG A 121 -9.26 -31.31 -6.29
N LYS A 122 -8.59 -30.81 -5.26
CA LYS A 122 -8.90 -29.50 -4.67
C LYS A 122 -8.49 -28.37 -5.62
N ILE A 123 -9.36 -27.37 -5.76
CA ILE A 123 -9.04 -26.11 -6.44
C ILE A 123 -8.80 -25.06 -5.37
N HIS A 124 -7.58 -24.56 -5.33
CA HIS A 124 -7.18 -23.47 -4.47
C HIS A 124 -7.30 -22.16 -5.25
N PHE A 125 -8.04 -21.19 -4.72
CA PHE A 125 -8.11 -19.84 -5.27
C PHE A 125 -8.10 -18.81 -4.14
N LEU A 126 -7.72 -17.58 -4.52
CA LEU A 126 -7.61 -16.42 -3.63
C LEU A 126 -8.93 -15.64 -3.56
N PRO A 127 -9.12 -14.79 -2.55
CA PRO A 127 -10.23 -13.85 -2.54
C PRO A 127 -10.25 -13.00 -3.82
N ALA A 128 -11.40 -12.95 -4.49
CA ALA A 128 -11.56 -12.10 -5.67
C ALA A 128 -12.15 -10.74 -5.27
N TYR A 129 -11.58 -9.67 -5.80
CA TYR A 129 -12.04 -8.30 -5.55
C TYR A 129 -12.85 -7.73 -6.72
N ARG A 130 -12.53 -8.10 -7.98
CA ARG A 130 -13.28 -7.70 -9.18
C ARG A 130 -14.53 -8.55 -9.39
N GLY A 131 -15.62 -7.93 -9.84
CA GLY A 131 -16.90 -8.61 -10.07
C GLY A 131 -16.80 -9.69 -11.15
N GLU A 132 -16.07 -9.41 -12.23
CA GLU A 132 -15.85 -10.31 -13.36
C GLU A 132 -15.13 -11.59 -12.92
N ASN A 133 -14.10 -11.46 -12.08
CA ASN A 133 -13.38 -12.62 -11.54
C ASN A 133 -14.23 -13.44 -10.57
N LYS A 134 -15.12 -12.80 -9.79
CA LYS A 134 -16.09 -13.52 -8.96
C LYS A 134 -17.08 -14.33 -9.80
N LEU A 135 -17.59 -13.75 -10.89
CA LEU A 135 -18.50 -14.41 -11.82
C LEU A 135 -17.81 -15.55 -12.58
N LEU A 136 -16.56 -15.35 -13.01
CA LEU A 136 -15.77 -16.40 -13.65
C LEU A 136 -15.51 -17.58 -12.68
N LEU A 137 -15.16 -17.30 -11.43
CA LEU A 137 -15.01 -18.36 -10.42
C LEU A 137 -16.32 -19.09 -10.17
N GLU A 138 -17.47 -18.41 -10.17
CA GLU A 138 -18.77 -19.05 -10.09
C GLU A 138 -19.01 -20.01 -11.26
N GLU A 139 -18.72 -19.58 -12.49
CA GLU A 139 -18.88 -20.43 -13.67
C GLU A 139 -17.94 -21.65 -13.65
N LEU A 140 -16.71 -21.46 -13.17
CA LEU A 140 -15.69 -22.52 -13.09
C LEU A 140 -15.96 -23.53 -11.96
N THR A 141 -16.45 -23.07 -10.81
CA THR A 141 -16.54 -23.89 -9.59
C THR A 141 -17.97 -24.27 -9.18
N GLY A 142 -18.98 -23.57 -9.70
CA GLY A 142 -20.38 -23.68 -9.29
C GLY A 142 -20.71 -23.01 -7.95
N VAL A 143 -19.74 -22.33 -7.31
CA VAL A 143 -19.96 -21.59 -6.06
C VAL A 143 -20.42 -20.17 -6.38
N SER A 144 -21.56 -19.74 -5.83
CA SER A 144 -22.13 -18.41 -6.09
C SER A 144 -21.11 -17.28 -5.87
N ALA A 145 -21.05 -16.31 -6.79
CA ALA A 145 -20.18 -15.14 -6.73
C ALA A 145 -20.39 -14.30 -5.45
N LEU A 146 -21.58 -14.34 -4.85
CA LEU A 146 -21.89 -13.65 -3.59
C LEU A 146 -21.19 -14.28 -2.37
N ARG A 147 -20.87 -15.57 -2.46
CA ARG A 147 -20.27 -16.36 -1.38
C ARG A 147 -18.86 -16.86 -1.72
N ILE A 148 -18.35 -16.58 -2.91
CA ILE A 148 -17.10 -17.15 -3.42
C ILE A 148 -15.92 -16.95 -2.48
N ASN A 149 -15.84 -15.81 -1.80
CA ASN A 149 -14.76 -15.50 -0.87
C ASN A 149 -14.81 -16.34 0.43
N GLU A 150 -15.94 -16.97 0.76
CA GLU A 150 -16.06 -17.94 1.87
C GLU A 150 -15.37 -19.28 1.57
N TYR A 151 -15.06 -19.56 0.29
CA TYR A 151 -14.50 -20.82 -0.19
C TYR A 151 -13.02 -20.70 -0.60
N THR A 152 -12.37 -19.60 -0.20
CA THR A 152 -10.97 -19.32 -0.52
C THR A 152 -10.02 -20.25 0.22
N SER A 153 -8.84 -20.46 -0.36
CA SER A 153 -7.86 -21.39 0.19
C SER A 153 -6.91 -20.69 1.18
N LEU A 154 -7.12 -20.92 2.48
CA LEU A 154 -6.22 -20.40 3.53
C LEU A 154 -4.77 -20.86 3.38
N ASP A 155 -4.54 -22.10 2.94
CA ASP A 155 -3.18 -22.63 2.72
C ASP A 155 -2.46 -21.85 1.60
N LEU A 156 -3.21 -21.53 0.54
CA LEU A 156 -2.70 -20.76 -0.61
C LEU A 156 -2.39 -19.32 -0.18
N ILE A 157 -3.33 -18.70 0.55
CA ILE A 157 -3.15 -17.37 1.15
C ILE A 157 -1.86 -17.33 1.98
N LYS A 158 -1.68 -18.25 2.93
CA LYS A 158 -0.49 -18.28 3.80
C LYS A 158 0.80 -18.53 3.01
N GLY A 159 0.77 -19.43 2.03
CA GLY A 159 1.93 -19.71 1.17
C GLY A 159 2.37 -18.50 0.34
N ILE A 160 1.41 -17.76 -0.22
CA ILE A 160 1.68 -16.54 -0.99
C ILE A 160 2.18 -15.41 -0.07
N ILE A 161 1.57 -15.23 1.10
CA ILE A 161 2.02 -14.24 2.08
C ILE A 161 3.48 -14.49 2.48
N GLN A 162 3.85 -15.75 2.74
CA GLN A 162 5.23 -16.09 3.10
C GLN A 162 6.23 -15.69 2.01
N LEU A 163 5.86 -15.88 0.74
CA LEU A 163 6.66 -15.52 -0.42
C LEU A 163 6.76 -14.01 -0.63
N ARG A 164 5.62 -13.31 -0.73
CA ARG A 164 5.55 -11.87 -1.03
C ARG A 164 5.99 -10.98 0.13
N SER A 165 5.96 -11.47 1.37
CA SER A 165 6.40 -10.67 2.53
C SER A 165 7.90 -10.35 2.47
N ILE A 166 8.72 -11.25 1.92
CA ILE A 166 10.19 -11.12 1.86
C ILE A 166 10.58 -10.74 0.44
N LYS A 167 10.97 -9.48 0.23
CA LYS A 167 11.34 -8.97 -1.09
C LYS A 167 12.71 -9.49 -1.50
N ASP A 168 12.80 -10.04 -2.70
CA ASP A 168 14.07 -10.37 -3.32
C ASP A 168 14.80 -9.11 -3.82
N ALA A 169 16.08 -9.25 -4.19
CA ALA A 169 16.90 -8.10 -4.60
C ALA A 169 16.34 -7.39 -5.85
N GLY A 170 15.74 -8.13 -6.79
CA GLY A 170 15.12 -7.55 -7.98
C GLY A 170 13.85 -6.76 -7.64
N GLU A 171 13.05 -7.25 -6.69
CA GLU A 171 11.89 -6.53 -6.17
C GLU A 171 12.29 -5.23 -5.48
N ILE A 172 13.32 -5.26 -4.64
CA ILE A 172 13.85 -4.06 -3.97
C ILE A 172 14.35 -3.04 -5.01
N ASP A 173 14.99 -3.50 -6.10
CA ASP A 173 15.43 -2.60 -7.18
C ASP A 173 14.26 -1.97 -7.94
N GLU A 174 13.15 -2.67 -8.12
CA GLU A 174 11.92 -2.08 -8.68
C GLU A 174 11.27 -1.08 -7.71
N ILE A 175 11.21 -1.38 -6.42
CA ILE A 175 10.73 -0.43 -5.39
C ILE A 175 11.62 0.82 -5.37
N ARG A 176 12.95 0.70 -5.49
CA ARG A 176 13.86 1.86 -5.60
C ARG A 176 13.53 2.76 -6.80
N LYS A 177 13.11 2.19 -7.93
CA LYS A 177 12.68 2.97 -9.10
C LYS A 177 11.38 3.72 -8.80
N ALA A 178 10.42 3.06 -8.15
CA ALA A 178 9.19 3.69 -7.69
C ALA A 178 9.48 4.84 -6.71
N CYS A 179 10.35 4.61 -5.73
CA CYS A 179 10.75 5.63 -4.77
C CYS A 179 11.43 6.84 -5.43
N ALA A 180 12.19 6.64 -6.51
CA ALA A 180 12.79 7.74 -7.27
C ALA A 180 11.72 8.63 -7.94
N VAL A 181 10.67 8.02 -8.49
CA VAL A 181 9.50 8.75 -9.02
C VAL A 181 8.77 9.49 -7.90
N GLY A 182 8.51 8.82 -6.77
CA GLY A 182 7.94 9.45 -5.58
C GLY A 182 8.75 10.67 -5.11
N TYR A 183 10.09 10.59 -5.12
CA TYR A 183 10.94 11.72 -4.79
C TYR A 183 10.70 12.93 -5.71
N GLU A 184 10.62 12.69 -7.02
CA GLU A 184 10.34 13.75 -7.99
C GLU A 184 8.96 14.37 -7.80
N MET A 185 7.93 13.54 -7.54
CA MET A 185 6.57 13.96 -7.26
C MET A 185 6.53 14.93 -6.06
N HIS A 186 7.12 14.53 -4.94
CA HIS A 186 7.08 15.32 -3.70
C HIS A 186 7.90 16.60 -3.77
N VAL A 187 9.11 16.55 -4.35
CA VAL A 187 9.92 17.77 -4.56
C VAL A 187 9.21 18.73 -5.53
N LYS A 188 8.51 18.21 -6.54
CA LYS A 188 7.70 19.05 -7.42
C LYS A 188 6.54 19.69 -6.66
N ALA A 189 5.84 18.94 -5.82
CA ALA A 189 4.76 19.47 -4.99
C ALA A 189 5.26 20.59 -4.05
N MET A 190 6.40 20.39 -3.37
CA MET A 190 7.03 21.41 -2.53
C MET A 190 7.27 22.71 -3.30
N LYS A 191 7.87 22.63 -4.49
CA LYS A 191 8.13 23.81 -5.33
C LYS A 191 6.85 24.52 -5.80
N MET A 192 5.73 23.79 -5.89
CA MET A 192 4.45 24.33 -6.36
C MET A 192 3.55 24.86 -5.23
N ALA A 193 3.88 24.60 -3.95
CA ALA A 193 3.06 24.92 -2.79
C ALA A 193 3.05 26.43 -2.43
N GLN A 194 2.59 27.25 -3.38
CA GLN A 194 2.52 28.70 -3.28
C GLN A 194 1.08 29.19 -3.09
N PRO A 195 0.85 30.29 -2.34
CA PRO A 195 -0.48 30.88 -2.22
C PRO A 195 -1.10 31.19 -3.59
N GLY A 196 -2.40 30.92 -3.74
CA GLY A 196 -3.15 31.12 -4.97
C GLY A 196 -3.08 29.97 -5.98
N VAL A 197 -2.23 28.96 -5.77
CA VAL A 197 -2.20 27.75 -6.59
C VAL A 197 -3.38 26.84 -6.20
N ALA A 198 -4.07 26.24 -7.17
CA ALA A 198 -5.09 25.25 -6.90
C ALA A 198 -4.46 23.89 -6.52
N GLU A 199 -5.02 23.20 -5.51
CA GLU A 199 -4.61 21.83 -5.14
C GLU A 199 -4.65 20.90 -6.36
N GLN A 200 -5.72 20.98 -7.16
CA GLN A 200 -5.89 20.22 -8.39
C GLN A 200 -4.71 20.37 -9.37
N ARG A 201 -4.11 21.56 -9.44
CA ARG A 201 -2.97 21.81 -10.33
C ARG A 201 -1.74 21.04 -9.88
N ILE A 202 -1.53 20.92 -8.57
CA ILE A 202 -0.41 20.17 -8.01
C ILE A 202 -0.67 18.68 -8.18
N ALA A 203 -1.86 18.19 -7.79
CA ALA A 203 -2.27 16.79 -7.93
C ALA A 203 -2.06 16.28 -9.37
N GLY A 204 -2.64 16.97 -10.37
CA GLY A 204 -2.46 16.57 -11.78
C GLY A 204 -1.03 16.68 -12.29
N THR A 205 -0.21 17.58 -11.73
CA THR A 205 1.21 17.68 -12.11
C THR A 205 2.03 16.50 -11.60
N ILE A 206 1.83 16.10 -10.34
CA ILE A 206 2.58 14.99 -9.75
C ILE A 206 2.09 13.64 -10.27
N GLU A 207 0.80 13.51 -10.60
CA GLU A 207 0.28 12.36 -11.35
C GLU A 207 0.95 12.23 -12.72
N GLY A 208 1.11 13.35 -13.44
CA GLY A 208 1.85 13.38 -14.71
C GLY A 208 3.31 12.95 -14.58
N ILE A 209 3.97 13.20 -13.43
CA ILE A 209 5.32 12.71 -13.16
C ILE A 209 5.32 11.18 -13.05
N ALA A 210 4.38 10.62 -12.28
CA ALA A 210 4.24 9.16 -12.16
C ALA A 210 4.00 8.50 -13.53
N ASN A 211 3.14 9.11 -14.36
CA ASN A 211 2.85 8.64 -15.70
C ASN A 211 4.06 8.71 -16.65
N THR A 212 5.00 9.65 -16.43
CA THR A 212 6.23 9.76 -17.24
C THR A 212 7.15 8.55 -17.06
N GLY A 213 7.15 7.94 -15.86
CA GLY A 213 7.90 6.72 -15.55
C GLY A 213 7.26 5.42 -16.05
N GLY A 214 6.02 5.48 -16.56
CA GLY A 214 5.29 4.34 -17.14
C GLY A 214 4.57 3.42 -16.15
N GLY A 215 4.66 3.65 -14.83
CA GLY A 215 3.98 2.85 -13.81
C GLY A 215 2.75 3.50 -13.16
N MET A 216 2.39 4.73 -13.54
CA MET A 216 1.25 5.47 -12.97
C MET A 216 1.40 5.70 -11.45
N VAL A 217 0.37 6.26 -10.82
CA VAL A 217 0.28 6.40 -9.35
C VAL A 217 -0.05 5.05 -8.71
N ALA A 218 0.57 4.74 -7.57
CA ALA A 218 0.32 3.50 -6.82
C ALA A 218 -1.06 3.48 -6.14
N PHE A 219 -1.63 4.65 -5.88
CA PHE A 219 -2.96 4.86 -5.32
C PHE A 219 -3.45 6.27 -5.70
N PRO A 220 -4.77 6.54 -5.60
CA PRO A 220 -5.29 7.88 -5.84
C PRO A 220 -4.66 8.91 -4.90
N ILE A 221 -4.06 9.96 -5.47
CA ILE A 221 -3.34 10.99 -4.72
C ILE A 221 -4.22 11.57 -3.60
N ILE A 222 -3.62 11.76 -2.43
CA ILE A 222 -4.19 12.49 -1.32
C ILE A 222 -3.39 13.79 -1.18
N LEU A 223 -3.99 14.91 -1.57
CA LEU A 223 -3.33 16.21 -1.54
C LEU A 223 -4.32 17.26 -1.10
N SER A 224 -4.14 17.80 0.11
CA SER A 224 -5.08 18.79 0.65
C SER A 224 -4.51 19.65 1.78
N GLN A 225 -5.02 20.87 1.87
CA GLN A 225 -4.85 21.75 3.03
C GLN A 225 -5.71 21.34 4.23
N ASN A 226 -6.70 20.47 4.03
CA ASN A 226 -7.52 19.89 5.10
C ASN A 226 -6.87 18.58 5.58
N GLY A 227 -5.63 18.71 6.05
CA GLY A 227 -4.76 17.58 6.42
C GLY A 227 -5.29 16.71 7.56
N GLU A 228 -6.33 17.14 8.28
CA GLU A 228 -7.04 16.35 9.28
C GLU A 228 -7.91 15.22 8.67
N THR A 229 -8.13 15.22 7.35
CA THR A 229 -8.86 14.16 6.64
C THR A 229 -7.87 13.21 5.98
N LEU A 230 -7.74 12.00 6.55
CA LEU A 230 -6.66 11.05 6.21
C LEU A 230 -6.61 10.66 4.72
N HIS A 231 -7.75 10.33 4.12
CA HIS A 231 -7.90 9.99 2.69
C HIS A 231 -8.77 11.02 1.98
N ASN A 232 -8.25 12.25 1.83
CA ASN A 232 -8.96 13.32 1.13
C ASN A 232 -8.58 13.38 -0.36
N HIS A 233 -9.56 13.08 -1.22
CA HIS A 233 -9.42 13.16 -2.69
C HIS A 233 -10.09 14.40 -3.29
N ASP A 234 -10.59 15.33 -2.47
CA ASP A 234 -11.04 16.64 -2.95
C ASP A 234 -9.83 17.58 -3.08
N HIS A 235 -9.53 17.98 -4.32
CA HIS A 235 -8.46 18.92 -4.67
C HIS A 235 -9.01 20.28 -5.18
N SER A 236 -10.24 20.63 -4.82
CA SER A 236 -10.91 21.85 -5.29
C SER A 236 -10.42 23.13 -4.64
N GLN A 237 -9.64 23.06 -3.55
CA GLN A 237 -9.25 24.26 -2.80
C GLN A 237 -8.10 25.03 -3.47
N ILE A 238 -8.03 26.32 -3.13
CA ILE A 238 -6.92 27.20 -3.48
C ILE A 238 -6.02 27.35 -2.27
N LEU A 239 -4.72 27.11 -2.49
CA LEU A 239 -3.68 27.22 -1.47
C LEU A 239 -3.67 28.61 -0.83
N LYS A 240 -3.80 28.64 0.50
CA LYS A 240 -3.74 29.87 1.31
C LYS A 240 -2.45 29.93 2.13
N GLU A 241 -1.81 31.09 2.15
CA GLU A 241 -0.63 31.36 2.98
C GLU A 241 -0.89 31.04 4.47
N GLY A 242 0.11 30.51 5.16
CA GLY A 242 0.05 30.19 6.59
C GLY A 242 -0.69 28.89 6.91
N ARG A 243 -1.26 28.19 5.92
CA ARG A 243 -1.79 26.83 6.05
C ARG A 243 -0.73 25.80 5.68
N LEU A 244 -0.97 24.55 6.07
CA LEU A 244 -0.21 23.39 5.62
C LEU A 244 -0.86 22.79 4.37
N LEU A 245 -0.08 22.03 3.62
CA LEU A 245 -0.50 21.14 2.55
C LEU A 245 0.06 19.75 2.85
N VAL A 246 -0.80 18.77 3.09
CA VAL A 246 -0.40 17.36 3.15
C VAL A 246 -0.43 16.82 1.73
N VAL A 247 0.65 16.17 1.33
CA VAL A 247 0.79 15.46 0.06
C VAL A 247 1.15 14.03 0.40
N ASP A 248 0.28 13.11 0.08
CA ASP A 248 0.43 11.67 0.22
C ASP A 248 0.22 11.05 -1.16
N ALA A 249 1.31 10.54 -1.70
CA ALA A 249 1.41 10.08 -3.07
C ALA A 249 2.64 9.20 -3.28
N GLY A 250 2.45 8.16 -4.08
CA GLY A 250 3.52 7.31 -4.59
C GLY A 250 3.28 6.91 -6.04
N GLY A 251 4.35 6.51 -6.73
CA GLY A 251 4.29 5.92 -8.07
C GLY A 251 4.48 4.41 -8.03
N GLU A 252 4.08 3.71 -9.09
CA GLU A 252 4.58 2.35 -9.33
C GLU A 252 5.78 2.38 -10.29
N SER A 253 6.64 1.36 -10.20
CA SER A 253 7.60 1.07 -11.26
C SER A 253 6.89 0.48 -12.48
N GLY A 254 7.58 0.39 -13.63
CA GLY A 254 7.04 -0.32 -14.81
C GLY A 254 6.84 -1.83 -14.61
N MET A 255 7.08 -2.36 -13.40
CA MET A 255 6.74 -3.72 -12.97
C MET A 255 5.72 -3.74 -11.83
N HIS A 256 5.02 -2.63 -11.59
CA HIS A 256 3.97 -2.44 -10.58
C HIS A 256 4.43 -2.51 -9.11
N TYR A 257 5.72 -2.34 -8.83
CA TYR A 257 6.16 -2.19 -7.43
C TYR A 257 5.90 -0.77 -6.98
N ALA A 258 5.25 -0.60 -5.84
CA ALA A 258 4.83 0.67 -5.31
C ALA A 258 5.94 1.39 -4.52
N SER A 259 5.77 2.71 -4.43
CA SER A 259 6.31 3.56 -3.38
C SER A 259 5.15 4.19 -2.62
N ASP A 260 5.39 4.62 -1.39
CA ASP A 260 4.40 5.33 -0.59
C ASP A 260 5.06 6.40 0.28
N PHE A 261 4.64 7.64 0.10
CA PHE A 261 5.26 8.75 0.77
C PHE A 261 4.24 9.83 1.08
N THR A 262 4.37 10.36 2.29
CA THR A 262 3.65 11.54 2.75
C THR A 262 4.62 12.62 3.18
N ARG A 263 4.41 13.85 2.70
CA ARG A 263 5.09 15.07 3.15
C ARG A 263 4.07 16.15 3.48
N THR A 264 4.34 16.88 4.54
CA THR A 264 3.56 18.07 4.90
C THR A 264 4.38 19.33 4.66
N ILE A 265 3.79 20.29 3.94
CA ILE A 265 4.47 21.44 3.35
C ILE A 265 3.81 22.73 3.85
N PRO A 266 4.57 23.74 4.31
CA PRO A 266 4.00 25.04 4.64
C PRO A 266 3.73 25.82 3.35
N VAL A 267 2.47 26.19 3.12
CA VAL A 267 2.09 26.96 1.92
C VAL A 267 2.72 28.35 1.99
N GLY A 268 3.55 28.68 1.00
CA GLY A 268 4.36 29.91 0.98
C GLY A 268 5.73 29.79 1.65
N GLY A 269 6.10 28.59 2.12
CA GLY A 269 7.50 28.23 2.39
C GLY A 269 8.04 28.56 3.78
N ARG A 270 7.18 28.90 4.75
CA ARG A 270 7.60 29.07 6.16
C ARG A 270 6.62 28.43 7.13
N PHE A 271 7.14 27.59 8.02
CA PHE A 271 6.36 27.12 9.15
C PHE A 271 6.17 28.26 10.16
N SER A 272 4.95 28.44 10.62
CA SER A 272 4.72 29.17 11.87
C SER A 272 5.29 28.39 13.05
N GLN A 273 5.57 29.06 14.17
CA GLN A 273 6.05 28.40 15.39
C GLN A 273 5.17 27.21 15.79
N LYS A 274 3.84 27.40 15.78
CA LYS A 274 2.86 26.36 16.09
C LYS A 274 2.93 25.17 15.14
N GLN A 275 3.17 25.40 13.85
CA GLN A 275 3.33 24.33 12.87
C GLN A 275 4.65 23.59 13.07
N LYS A 276 5.75 24.32 13.30
CA LYS A 276 7.08 23.76 13.53
C LYS A 276 7.09 22.85 14.77
N GLU A 277 6.49 23.29 15.87
CA GLU A 277 6.38 22.50 17.11
C GLU A 277 5.69 21.15 16.89
N ILE A 278 4.56 21.11 16.19
CA ILE A 278 3.87 19.84 15.89
C ILE A 278 4.65 19.01 14.86
N TYR A 279 5.22 19.66 13.85
CA TYR A 279 6.01 19.01 12.81
C TYR A 279 7.21 18.27 13.41
N GLU A 280 7.94 18.92 14.33
CA GLU A 280 9.10 18.35 15.01
C GLU A 280 8.74 17.12 15.86
N ILE A 281 7.54 17.09 16.46
CA ILE A 281 7.04 15.91 17.18
C ILE A 281 6.83 14.74 16.20
N VAL A 282 6.19 14.98 15.05
CA VAL A 282 5.98 13.94 14.03
C VAL A 282 7.31 13.47 13.45
N LEU A 283 8.24 14.39 13.18
CA LEU A 283 9.60 14.09 12.73
C LEU A 283 10.36 13.22 13.74
N ALA A 284 10.27 13.55 15.03
CA ALA A 284 10.89 12.76 16.09
C ALA A 284 10.29 11.35 16.16
N ALA A 285 8.97 11.22 16.03
CA ALA A 285 8.30 9.92 16.01
C ALA A 285 8.71 9.08 14.79
N ASN A 286 8.77 9.68 13.60
CA ASN A 286 9.19 9.01 12.37
C ASN A 286 10.64 8.52 12.50
N ASN A 287 11.56 9.39 12.92
CA ASN A 287 12.96 9.01 13.11
C ASN A 287 13.14 7.92 14.19
N LYS A 288 12.36 7.98 15.28
CA LYS A 288 12.41 6.96 16.34
C LYS A 288 11.90 5.61 15.85
N ALA A 289 10.82 5.60 15.07
CA ALA A 289 10.30 4.38 14.47
C ALA A 289 11.34 3.73 13.53
N THR A 290 11.99 4.52 12.67
CA THR A 290 13.09 4.05 11.80
C THR A 290 14.26 3.47 12.62
N GLU A 291 14.70 4.15 13.69
CA GLU A 291 15.78 3.69 14.57
C GLU A 291 15.47 2.32 15.21
N LEU A 292 14.23 2.11 15.63
CA LEU A 292 13.78 0.87 16.29
C LEU A 292 13.51 -0.28 15.32
N THR A 293 13.38 0.02 14.03
CA THR A 293 13.04 -0.95 12.99
C THR A 293 14.22 -1.86 12.71
N LYS A 294 14.08 -3.14 13.10
CA LYS A 294 15.08 -4.20 12.92
C LYS A 294 14.45 -5.59 13.07
N PRO A 295 15.13 -6.66 12.60
CA PRO A 295 14.64 -8.02 12.75
C PRO A 295 14.31 -8.40 14.19
N GLY A 296 13.22 -9.14 14.37
CA GLY A 296 12.80 -9.71 15.64
C GLY A 296 12.01 -8.77 16.56
N VAL A 297 11.97 -7.47 16.27
CA VAL A 297 11.12 -6.48 16.96
C VAL A 297 9.71 -6.53 16.37
N THR A 298 8.68 -6.41 17.20
CA THR A 298 7.29 -6.34 16.74
C THR A 298 6.96 -4.94 16.23
N TYR A 299 6.31 -4.82 15.07
CA TYR A 299 5.92 -3.49 14.58
C TYR A 299 4.90 -2.80 15.52
N LEU A 300 4.10 -3.59 16.25
CA LEU A 300 3.27 -3.09 17.36
C LEU A 300 4.08 -2.36 18.43
N SER A 301 5.23 -2.89 18.86
CA SER A 301 6.07 -2.19 19.85
C SER A 301 6.68 -0.90 19.31
N ILE A 302 6.91 -0.83 17.99
CA ILE A 302 7.43 0.37 17.33
C ILE A 302 6.32 1.42 17.23
N HIS A 303 5.09 1.02 16.87
CA HIS A 303 3.90 1.88 16.92
C HIS A 303 3.71 2.49 18.31
N LEU A 304 3.75 1.68 19.38
CA LEU A 304 3.61 2.18 20.74
C LEU A 304 4.75 3.14 21.15
N ALA A 305 5.99 2.87 20.73
CA ALA A 305 7.13 3.76 20.99
C ALA A 305 6.99 5.09 20.25
N ALA A 306 6.54 5.09 18.99
CA ALA A 306 6.24 6.31 18.25
C ALA A 306 5.09 7.10 18.90
N SER A 307 4.03 6.41 19.36
CA SER A 307 2.94 7.01 20.12
C SER A 307 3.42 7.62 21.45
N GLU A 308 4.41 7.05 22.11
CA GLU A 308 5.01 7.59 23.34
C GLU A 308 5.82 8.87 23.07
N VAL A 309 6.56 8.91 21.96
CA VAL A 309 7.24 10.14 21.50
C VAL A 309 6.21 11.24 21.23
N ILE A 310 5.12 10.91 20.54
CA ILE A 310 4.00 11.82 20.28
C ILE A 310 3.40 12.34 21.59
N ALA A 311 3.03 11.44 22.50
CA ALA A 311 2.40 11.82 23.77
C ALA A 311 3.34 12.68 24.63
N THR A 312 4.64 12.42 24.58
CA THR A 312 5.66 13.23 25.28
C THR A 312 5.70 14.65 24.73
N GLY A 313 5.87 14.82 23.42
CA GLY A 313 5.90 16.15 22.80
C GLY A 313 4.60 16.93 23.00
N LEU A 314 3.44 16.27 22.88
CA LEU A 314 2.15 16.91 23.14
C LEU A 314 1.97 17.31 24.62
N THR A 315 2.59 16.59 25.56
CA THR A 315 2.60 16.95 26.98
C THR A 315 3.49 18.17 27.22
N GLU A 316 4.64 18.26 26.57
CA GLU A 316 5.54 19.42 26.65
C GLU A 316 4.88 20.71 26.10
N LEU A 317 4.04 20.59 25.07
CA LEU A 317 3.22 21.69 24.55
C LEU A 317 1.96 21.98 25.39
N GLY A 318 1.70 21.18 26.43
CA GLY A 318 0.52 21.30 27.30
C GLY A 318 -0.81 20.87 26.67
N LEU A 319 -0.78 20.17 25.53
CA LEU A 319 -1.95 19.58 24.86
C LEU A 319 -2.39 18.26 25.52
N MET A 320 -1.42 17.53 26.06
CA MET A 320 -1.62 16.38 26.94
C MET A 320 -1.08 16.67 28.34
N LYS A 321 -1.38 15.79 29.29
CA LYS A 321 -0.98 15.89 30.70
C LYS A 321 -0.77 14.50 31.30
N GLY A 322 -0.05 14.45 32.42
CA GLY A 322 0.26 13.20 33.11
C GLY A 322 1.45 12.46 32.50
N ASP A 323 1.54 11.16 32.78
CA ASP A 323 2.62 10.30 32.27
C ASP A 323 2.32 9.85 30.81
N PRO A 324 3.21 10.15 29.83
CA PRO A 324 2.99 9.81 28.43
C PRO A 324 2.78 8.31 28.16
N LYS A 325 3.49 7.45 28.89
CA LYS A 325 3.40 6.00 28.70
C LYS A 325 2.08 5.44 29.18
N GLU A 326 1.58 5.90 30.33
CA GLU A 326 0.22 5.57 30.78
C GLU A 326 -0.85 6.17 29.86
N ALA A 327 -0.62 7.37 29.30
CA ALA A 327 -1.53 7.96 28.31
C ALA A 327 -1.64 7.10 27.04
N VAL A 328 -0.52 6.59 26.50
CA VAL A 328 -0.49 5.68 25.34
C VAL A 328 -1.21 4.37 25.65
N LYS A 329 -0.93 3.76 26.80
CA LYS A 329 -1.57 2.52 27.26
C LYS A 329 -3.10 2.65 27.38
N ASN A 330 -3.60 3.82 27.76
CA ASN A 330 -5.04 4.12 27.81
C ASN A 330 -5.63 4.58 26.44
N GLY A 331 -4.82 4.60 25.38
CA GLY A 331 -5.26 5.00 24.04
C GLY A 331 -5.46 6.52 23.87
N ALA A 332 -4.96 7.36 24.78
CA ALA A 332 -5.16 8.81 24.73
C ALA A 332 -4.51 9.46 23.49
N HIS A 333 -3.37 8.91 23.04
CA HIS A 333 -2.67 9.34 21.83
C HIS A 333 -3.57 9.29 20.57
N ALA A 334 -4.55 8.38 20.54
CA ALA A 334 -5.39 8.14 19.37
C ALA A 334 -6.35 9.30 19.04
N LEU A 335 -6.52 10.27 19.95
CA LEU A 335 -7.18 11.54 19.60
C LEU A 335 -6.43 12.26 18.47
N PHE A 336 -5.09 12.17 18.47
CA PHE A 336 -4.23 12.88 17.55
C PHE A 336 -3.58 11.97 16.51
N PHE A 337 -3.36 10.70 16.82
CA PHE A 337 -2.77 9.70 15.92
C PHE A 337 -3.71 8.48 15.80
N PRO A 338 -4.78 8.59 14.99
CA PRO A 338 -5.88 7.62 14.98
C PRO A 338 -5.62 6.40 14.07
N HIS A 339 -4.56 6.39 13.28
CA HIS A 339 -4.24 5.31 12.35
C HIS A 339 -3.01 4.49 12.80
N GLY A 340 -2.73 3.40 12.09
CA GLY A 340 -1.54 2.58 12.31
C GLY A 340 -0.25 3.31 11.93
N LEU A 341 0.89 2.86 12.48
CA LEU A 341 2.21 3.41 12.13
C LEU A 341 2.65 3.11 10.68
N GLY A 342 2.05 2.10 10.06
CA GLY A 342 2.38 1.70 8.70
C GLY A 342 1.93 0.29 8.38
N HIS A 343 2.30 -0.16 7.19
CA HIS A 343 1.88 -1.43 6.59
C HIS A 343 2.99 -2.06 5.76
N MET A 344 2.78 -3.30 5.32
CA MET A 344 3.62 -3.91 4.30
C MET A 344 3.42 -3.19 2.96
N MET A 345 4.49 -3.06 2.17
CA MET A 345 4.46 -2.49 0.82
C MET A 345 5.21 -3.40 -0.17
N GLY A 346 4.76 -3.46 -1.43
CA GLY A 346 5.36 -4.30 -2.46
C GLY A 346 4.71 -4.08 -3.83
N LEU A 347 4.04 -5.10 -4.37
CA LEU A 347 3.24 -4.98 -5.60
C LEU A 347 1.93 -4.22 -5.38
N ASP A 348 1.48 -4.15 -4.13
CA ASP A 348 0.39 -3.25 -3.72
C ASP A 348 0.92 -2.30 -2.64
N VAL A 349 0.33 -1.11 -2.55
CA VAL A 349 0.68 -0.10 -1.54
C VAL A 349 0.43 -0.65 -0.13
N HIS A 350 -0.78 -1.12 0.15
CA HIS A 350 -1.08 -2.03 1.26
C HIS A 350 -0.89 -3.47 0.80
N ASP A 351 0.36 -3.93 0.79
CA ASP A 351 0.74 -5.20 0.18
C ASP A 351 -0.06 -6.38 0.78
N MET A 352 -0.73 -7.13 -0.10
CA MET A 352 -1.54 -8.32 0.24
C MET A 352 -2.78 -8.04 1.12
N GLU A 353 -3.30 -6.81 1.18
CA GLU A 353 -4.52 -6.51 1.97
C GLU A 353 -5.71 -7.40 1.56
N ASP A 354 -5.83 -7.73 0.28
CA ASP A 354 -6.82 -8.64 -0.31
C ASP A 354 -6.75 -10.07 0.25
N LEU A 355 -5.57 -10.49 0.73
CA LEU A 355 -5.36 -11.80 1.33
C LEU A 355 -5.75 -11.85 2.81
N GLY A 356 -6.12 -10.71 3.40
CA GLY A 356 -6.58 -10.58 4.78
C GLY A 356 -5.49 -10.12 5.73
N GLN A 357 -5.66 -8.90 6.26
CA GLN A 357 -4.75 -8.24 7.19
C GLN A 357 -4.34 -9.11 8.39
N ILE A 358 -5.24 -9.98 8.87
CA ILE A 358 -4.97 -10.88 9.99
C ILE A 358 -3.88 -11.92 9.72
N TYR A 359 -3.62 -12.23 8.46
CA TYR A 359 -2.59 -13.19 8.05
C TYR A 359 -1.31 -12.48 7.59
N VAL A 360 -1.44 -11.25 7.09
CA VAL A 360 -0.31 -10.43 6.63
C VAL A 360 0.36 -9.73 7.80
N GLY A 361 -0.42 -8.99 8.58
CA GLY A 361 0.07 -8.10 9.63
C GLY A 361 0.34 -8.78 10.96
N TYR A 362 -0.19 -9.98 11.17
CA TYR A 362 -0.30 -10.62 12.47
C TYR A 362 0.11 -12.08 12.41
N ASP A 363 0.30 -12.71 13.58
CA ASP A 363 0.64 -14.11 13.71
C ASP A 363 -0.08 -14.73 14.91
N ASP A 364 0.28 -15.96 15.31
CA ASP A 364 -0.33 -16.63 16.45
C ASP A 364 0.07 -16.01 17.80
N LYS A 365 1.11 -15.17 17.84
CA LYS A 365 1.64 -14.54 19.07
C LYS A 365 1.15 -13.10 19.22
N ILE A 366 1.05 -12.36 18.12
CA ILE A 366 0.60 -10.97 18.07
C ILE A 366 -0.70 -10.91 17.29
N ARG A 367 -1.78 -10.52 17.98
CA ARG A 367 -3.13 -10.37 17.42
C ARG A 367 -3.54 -8.89 17.43
N PRO A 368 -4.49 -8.48 16.57
CA PRO A 368 -5.10 -7.16 16.65
C PRO A 368 -5.75 -6.92 18.01
N VAL A 369 -5.88 -5.65 18.36
CA VAL A 369 -6.58 -5.19 19.58
C VAL A 369 -7.72 -4.27 19.18
N ASP A 370 -8.78 -4.18 20.00
CA ASP A 370 -9.97 -3.37 19.68
C ASP A 370 -9.85 -1.90 20.15
N GLN A 371 -8.71 -1.50 20.73
CA GLN A 371 -8.50 -0.12 21.20
C GLN A 371 -8.38 0.84 20.01
N PHE A 372 -9.26 1.86 19.94
CA PHE A 372 -9.21 2.89 18.89
C PHE A 372 -7.81 3.52 18.78
N GLY A 373 -7.36 3.80 17.55
CA GLY A 373 -5.96 4.07 17.23
C GLY A 373 -5.22 2.79 16.88
N THR A 374 -4.80 2.03 17.89
CA THR A 374 -4.01 0.80 17.70
C THR A 374 -4.76 -0.29 16.93
N ALA A 375 -6.11 -0.30 16.94
CA ALA A 375 -6.93 -1.20 16.14
C ALA A 375 -6.75 -1.02 14.63
N TYR A 376 -6.28 0.15 14.17
CA TYR A 376 -6.01 0.44 12.77
C TYR A 376 -4.57 0.09 12.35
N LEU A 377 -3.78 -0.51 13.24
CA LEU A 377 -2.45 -0.97 12.90
C LEU A 377 -2.52 -2.12 11.88
N ARG A 378 -1.86 -1.97 10.73
CA ARG A 378 -1.90 -2.96 9.65
C ARG A 378 -0.84 -4.06 9.80
N LEU A 379 0.22 -3.79 10.55
CA LEU A 379 1.30 -4.72 10.84
C LEU A 379 1.62 -4.69 12.34
N GLY A 380 1.42 -5.79 13.05
CA GLY A 380 1.76 -5.95 14.46
C GLY A 380 2.88 -6.96 14.72
N ARG A 381 3.05 -7.95 13.84
CA ARG A 381 3.98 -9.08 14.02
C ARG A 381 5.46 -8.66 14.03
N LYS A 382 6.32 -9.64 14.31
CA LYS A 382 7.77 -9.44 14.27
C LYS A 382 8.25 -9.14 12.86
N LEU A 383 9.18 -8.21 12.76
CA LEU A 383 9.84 -7.87 11.51
C LEU A 383 10.89 -8.91 11.14
N GLU A 384 11.01 -9.19 9.85
CA GLU A 384 12.00 -10.11 9.27
C GLU A 384 12.81 -9.39 8.19
N PRO A 385 14.08 -9.78 7.97
CA PRO A 385 14.88 -9.22 6.87
C PRO A 385 14.17 -9.40 5.53
N GLY A 386 14.14 -8.36 4.71
CA GLY A 386 13.47 -8.35 3.41
C GLY A 386 12.02 -7.87 3.46
N PHE A 387 11.44 -7.62 4.65
CA PHE A 387 10.18 -6.87 4.72
C PHE A 387 10.40 -5.44 4.22
N VAL A 388 9.47 -4.96 3.40
CA VAL A 388 9.36 -3.54 3.04
C VAL A 388 8.07 -3.02 3.66
N ILE A 389 8.19 -1.93 4.42
CA ILE A 389 7.11 -1.36 5.23
C ILE A 389 7.11 0.17 5.15
N THR A 390 5.95 0.79 5.30
CA THR A 390 5.82 2.24 5.50
C THR A 390 6.01 2.61 6.97
N ASN A 391 6.55 3.79 7.25
CA ASN A 391 6.67 4.40 8.57
C ASN A 391 6.09 5.82 8.54
N GLU A 392 4.84 5.96 8.96
CA GLU A 392 3.97 7.10 8.64
C GLU A 392 3.29 7.75 9.86
N PRO A 393 3.99 8.09 10.96
CA PRO A 393 3.34 8.75 12.08
C PRO A 393 2.73 10.08 11.64
N GLY A 394 1.62 10.44 12.29
CA GLY A 394 0.94 11.70 12.02
C GLY A 394 0.21 12.25 13.24
N LEU A 395 0.02 13.57 13.23
CA LEU A 395 -0.74 14.33 14.21
C LEU A 395 -1.86 15.11 13.51
N TYR A 396 -3.10 14.82 13.87
CA TYR A 396 -4.30 15.39 13.28
C TYR A 396 -5.17 16.01 14.35
N PHE A 397 -5.67 17.22 14.09
CA PHE A 397 -6.59 17.90 14.98
C PHE A 397 -8.00 17.86 14.39
N ILE A 398 -8.61 16.68 14.43
CA ILE A 398 -9.92 16.39 13.83
C ILE A 398 -11.03 17.02 14.69
N PRO A 399 -11.72 18.09 14.25
CA PRO A 399 -12.63 18.84 15.12
C PRO A 399 -13.75 17.99 15.70
N ALA A 400 -14.38 17.14 14.88
CA ALA A 400 -15.47 16.26 15.29
C ALA A 400 -15.02 15.21 16.33
N LEU A 401 -13.79 14.70 16.20
CA LEU A 401 -13.24 13.72 17.16
C LEU A 401 -12.93 14.39 18.50
N ILE A 402 -12.34 15.59 18.47
CA ILE A 402 -12.07 16.42 19.65
C ILE A 402 -13.37 16.72 20.40
N ASP A 403 -14.41 17.15 19.68
CA ASP A 403 -15.72 17.46 20.28
C ASP A 403 -16.37 16.22 20.92
N LYS A 404 -16.35 15.09 20.20
CA LYS A 404 -16.87 13.83 20.72
C LYS A 404 -16.13 13.40 21.99
N TRP A 405 -14.80 13.36 21.96
CA TRP A 405 -13.99 12.89 23.10
C TRP A 405 -14.15 13.80 24.32
N ARG A 406 -14.28 15.12 24.11
CA ARG A 406 -14.56 16.07 25.19
C ARG A 406 -15.93 15.84 25.81
N ALA A 407 -16.96 15.68 24.99
CA ALA A 407 -18.33 15.44 25.46
C ALA A 407 -18.46 14.12 26.23
N ASP A 408 -17.83 13.07 25.71
CA ASP A 408 -17.84 11.72 26.29
C ASP A 408 -16.80 11.54 27.41
N LYS A 409 -15.99 12.58 27.69
CA LYS A 409 -14.88 12.58 28.67
C LYS A 409 -13.85 11.46 28.45
N ILE A 410 -13.66 11.03 27.21
CA ILE A 410 -12.70 9.98 26.85
C ILE A 410 -11.29 10.50 27.13
N ASN A 411 -10.53 9.77 27.96
CA ASN A 411 -9.15 10.11 28.33
C ASN A 411 -8.96 11.54 28.89
N ASN A 412 -9.99 12.08 29.57
CA ASN A 412 -9.95 13.44 30.14
C ASN A 412 -8.81 13.67 31.16
N ASP A 413 -8.32 12.61 31.78
CA ASP A 413 -7.19 12.68 32.72
C ASP A 413 -5.83 12.85 32.01
N PHE A 414 -5.76 12.57 30.70
CA PHE A 414 -4.55 12.68 29.90
C PHE A 414 -4.60 13.81 28.85
N ILE A 415 -5.78 14.33 28.55
CA ILE A 415 -5.98 15.32 27.48
C ILE A 415 -6.36 16.67 28.08
N ASN A 416 -5.68 17.73 27.65
CA ASN A 416 -6.04 19.11 27.99
C ASN A 416 -6.97 19.67 26.92
N PHE A 417 -8.26 19.33 26.99
CA PHE A 417 -9.23 19.72 25.96
C PHE A 417 -9.32 21.23 25.76
N ASP A 418 -9.13 22.05 26.79
CA ASP A 418 -9.15 23.51 26.67
C ASP A 418 -8.04 24.00 25.74
N LYS A 419 -6.82 23.48 25.91
CA LYS A 419 -5.69 23.79 25.03
C LYS A 419 -5.86 23.19 23.64
N VAL A 420 -6.34 21.95 23.55
CA VAL A 420 -6.59 21.25 22.27
C VAL A 420 -7.62 21.98 21.40
N ASN A 421 -8.63 22.61 22.00
CA ASN A 421 -9.62 23.39 21.25
C ASN A 421 -8.99 24.54 20.44
N GLU A 422 -7.87 25.10 20.91
CA GLU A 422 -7.13 26.14 20.17
C GLU A 422 -6.51 25.61 18.86
N TYR A 423 -6.48 24.29 18.65
CA TYR A 423 -5.87 23.62 17.48
C TYR A 423 -6.89 23.07 16.49
N LYS A 424 -8.21 23.23 16.67
CA LYS A 424 -9.22 22.70 15.73
C LYS A 424 -9.10 23.20 14.27
N GLY A 425 -8.43 24.33 14.04
CA GLY A 425 -8.14 24.84 12.70
C GLY A 425 -6.76 24.46 12.15
N PHE A 426 -5.98 23.65 12.89
CA PHE A 426 -4.58 23.34 12.55
C PHE A 426 -4.47 22.45 11.32
N GLY A 427 -5.39 21.50 11.17
CA GLY A 427 -5.32 20.45 10.16
C GLY A 427 -4.54 19.24 10.67
N GLY A 428 -3.60 18.74 9.87
CA GLY A 428 -2.76 17.60 10.24
C GLY A 428 -1.38 17.65 9.60
N ILE A 429 -0.46 16.88 10.19
CA ILE A 429 0.88 16.61 9.68
C ILE A 429 1.07 15.10 9.66
N ARG A 430 1.53 14.57 8.53
CA ARG A 430 2.05 13.21 8.39
C ARG A 430 3.39 13.26 7.67
N LEU A 431 4.31 12.39 8.11
CA LEU A 431 5.61 12.17 7.48
C LEU A 431 5.82 10.68 7.33
N GLU A 432 6.04 10.25 6.10
CA GLU A 432 6.08 8.82 5.76
C GLU A 432 7.28 8.47 4.91
N ASP A 433 8.00 7.43 5.33
CA ASP A 433 9.13 6.87 4.61
C ASP A 433 8.93 5.38 4.34
N ASP A 434 9.35 4.94 3.16
CA ASP A 434 9.48 3.53 2.78
C ASP A 434 10.76 2.92 3.35
N ILE A 435 10.63 1.83 4.11
CA ILE A 435 11.72 1.19 4.84
C ILE A 435 11.87 -0.28 4.47
N LEU A 436 13.09 -0.67 4.12
CA LEU A 436 13.54 -2.06 4.03
C LEU A 436 14.10 -2.50 5.39
N VAL A 437 13.56 -3.59 5.95
CA VAL A 437 14.14 -4.27 7.11
C VAL A 437 15.35 -5.07 6.63
N THR A 438 16.55 -4.69 7.09
CA THR A 438 17.82 -5.37 6.74
C THR A 438 18.17 -6.43 7.79
N ASN A 439 19.28 -7.15 7.61
CA ASN A 439 19.74 -8.14 8.60
C ASN A 439 20.10 -7.55 9.97
N ALA A 440 20.37 -6.24 10.05
CA ALA A 440 20.85 -5.58 11.27
C ALA A 440 19.99 -4.38 11.72
N GLY A 441 19.06 -3.91 10.90
CA GLY A 441 18.32 -2.68 11.15
C GLY A 441 17.33 -2.34 10.04
N ALA A 442 17.32 -1.07 9.65
CA ALA A 442 16.46 -0.50 8.63
C ALA A 442 17.27 0.28 7.59
N GLU A 443 16.80 0.28 6.35
CA GLU A 443 17.26 1.13 5.25
C GLU A 443 16.05 1.91 4.73
N ILE A 444 16.13 3.24 4.69
CA ILE A 444 15.15 4.05 3.94
C ILE A 444 15.45 3.84 2.46
N ILE A 445 14.45 3.39 1.69
CA ILE A 445 14.66 2.96 0.31
C ILE A 445 14.77 4.19 -0.60
N GLY A 446 15.85 4.25 -1.38
CA GLY A 446 16.12 5.35 -2.29
C GLY A 446 16.59 6.63 -1.59
N LYS A 447 16.44 7.77 -2.26
CA LYS A 447 16.79 9.07 -1.69
C LYS A 447 15.65 9.53 -0.78
N ARG A 448 15.90 9.69 0.52
CA ARG A 448 14.91 10.21 1.47
C ARG A 448 14.41 11.58 1.00
N ILE A 449 13.09 11.71 0.85
CA ILE A 449 12.47 12.99 0.51
C ILE A 449 12.66 13.94 1.70
N PRO A 450 12.99 15.23 1.49
CA PRO A 450 13.25 16.19 2.56
C PRO A 450 12.14 16.21 3.61
N ILE A 451 12.54 16.07 4.88
CA ILE A 451 11.67 16.17 6.05
C ILE A 451 12.22 17.09 7.14
N ASN A 452 13.43 17.62 6.98
CA ASN A 452 13.91 18.63 7.94
C ASN A 452 13.16 19.94 7.64
N PRO A 453 12.57 20.63 8.63
CA PRO A 453 11.80 21.85 8.38
C PRO A 453 12.55 22.86 7.52
N GLU A 454 13.84 23.08 7.81
CA GLU A 454 14.69 24.03 7.07
C GLU A 454 14.90 23.61 5.61
N GLU A 455 15.05 22.31 5.33
CA GLU A 455 15.19 21.80 3.95
C GLU A 455 13.89 21.96 3.17
N VAL A 456 12.74 21.67 3.80
CA VAL A 456 11.42 21.85 3.20
C VAL A 456 11.20 23.33 2.88
N GLU A 457 11.47 24.24 3.82
CA GLU A 457 11.35 25.69 3.61
C GLU A 457 12.26 26.20 2.47
N SER A 458 13.51 25.72 2.39
CA SER A 458 14.44 26.07 1.30
C SER A 458 13.88 25.69 -0.06
N ILE A 459 13.36 24.46 -0.21
CA ILE A 459 12.84 23.96 -1.48
C ILE A 459 11.59 24.71 -1.91
N VAL A 460 10.68 25.00 -0.99
CA VAL A 460 9.45 25.75 -1.30
C VAL A 460 9.79 27.19 -1.67
N SER A 461 10.79 27.78 -1.02
CA SER A 461 11.23 29.15 -1.28
C SER A 461 12.14 29.29 -2.51
N GLY A 462 12.63 28.18 -3.07
CA GLY A 462 13.56 28.17 -4.21
C GLY A 462 14.98 28.64 -3.87
N ILE A 463 15.40 28.45 -2.61
CA ILE A 463 16.71 28.85 -2.06
C ILE A 463 17.66 27.65 -2.06
#